data_AF-A0A538L2E7-F1
#
_entry.id   AF-A0A538L2E7-F1
#
_cell.length_a   1.000
_cell.length_b   1.000
_cell.length_c   1.000
_cell.angle_alpha   90.00
_cell.angle_beta   90.00
_cell.angle_gamma   90.00
#
_symmetry.space_group_name_H-M   'P 1'
#
loop_
_entity.id
_entity.type
_entity.pdbx_description
1 polymer ?
#
loop_
_entity_poly.entity_id
_entity_poly.type
_entity_poly.pdbx_seq_one_letter_code
_entity_poly.pdbx_strand_id
1 'polypeptide(L)'
;MAWSIEGRYFENCSCEVVCPCTASLALGADYDYCRVALVFHIDSGEVDGVDVSGLTVVPVAESGKYMHEGNWRLGVLMDETASDEQAEKLGAVFGGQLGGPM
;
A
#
# COMPACT_ATOMS: atom_id res chain seq x y z
N MET A 1 6.82 -10.46 -16.18
CA MET A 1 5.95 -10.08 -15.05
C MET A 1 6.09 -8.57 -14.90
N ALA A 2 5.01 -7.83 -14.69
CA ALA A 2 5.10 -6.37 -14.56
C ALA A 2 5.92 -5.96 -13.33
N TRP A 3 5.87 -6.77 -12.27
CA TRP A 3 6.67 -6.59 -11.06
C TRP A 3 6.63 -7.83 -10.16
N SER A 4 7.57 -7.93 -9.22
CA SER A 4 7.62 -8.91 -8.14
C SER A 4 8.31 -8.30 -6.93
N ILE A 5 7.69 -8.33 -5.76
CA ILE A 5 8.21 -7.73 -4.53
C ILE A 5 8.02 -8.73 -3.40
N GLU A 6 9.10 -8.98 -2.65
CA GLU A 6 9.12 -9.77 -1.43
C GLU A 6 9.69 -8.92 -0.29
N GLY A 7 9.09 -9.05 0.89
CA GLY A 7 9.62 -8.38 2.06
C GLY A 7 8.69 -8.41 3.25
N ARG A 8 8.80 -7.37 4.08
CA ARG A 8 8.06 -7.24 5.33
C ARG A 8 6.92 -6.26 5.18
N TYR A 9 5.79 -6.68 5.71
CA TYR A 9 4.56 -5.91 5.75
C TYR A 9 4.20 -5.54 7.18
N PHE A 10 3.84 -4.28 7.38
CA PHE A 10 3.22 -3.81 8.60
C PHE A 10 2.05 -2.89 8.23
N GLU A 11 0.92 -3.06 8.88
CA GLU A 11 -0.22 -2.16 8.69
C GLU A 11 -0.77 -1.69 10.03
N ASN A 12 -1.31 -0.48 10.01
CA ASN A 12 -2.16 0.00 11.09
C ASN A 12 -3.28 0.86 10.49
N CYS A 13 -4.45 0.78 11.11
CA CYS A 13 -5.58 1.61 10.73
C CYS A 13 -6.22 2.25 11.96
N SER A 14 -7.17 3.13 11.71
CA SER A 14 -7.92 3.85 12.75
C SER A 14 -8.84 2.99 13.62
N CYS A 15 -9.00 1.68 13.39
CA CYS A 15 -9.86 0.83 14.23
C CYS A 15 -9.30 0.67 15.65
N GLU A 16 -10.17 0.45 16.64
CA GLU A 16 -9.78 0.48 18.05
C GLU A 16 -9.01 -0.75 18.53
N VAL A 17 -9.31 -1.93 17.99
CA VAL A 17 -8.70 -3.20 18.46
C VAL A 17 -8.24 -4.09 17.30
N VAL A 18 -9.16 -4.84 16.69
CA VAL A 18 -8.87 -5.70 15.54
C VAL A 18 -9.59 -5.14 14.34
N CYS A 19 -8.83 -4.78 13.31
CA CYS A 19 -9.37 -4.27 12.06
C CYS A 19 -10.25 -5.33 11.37
N PRO A 20 -11.58 -5.13 11.25
CA PRO A 20 -12.47 -6.10 10.59
C PRO A 20 -12.15 -6.26 9.10
N CYS A 21 -11.59 -5.22 8.48
CA CYS A 21 -11.25 -5.20 7.06
C CYS A 21 -10.17 -6.22 6.67
N THR A 22 -9.37 -6.70 7.62
CA THR A 22 -8.37 -7.76 7.39
C THR A 22 -9.01 -9.09 7.01
N ALA A 23 -10.22 -9.37 7.52
CA ALA A 23 -10.99 -10.55 7.14
C ALA A 23 -11.81 -10.30 5.87
N SER A 24 -12.36 -9.09 5.70
CA SER A 24 -13.05 -8.68 4.49
C SER A 24 -13.30 -7.17 4.46
N LEU A 25 -13.05 -6.55 3.31
CA LEU A 25 -13.32 -5.12 3.04
C LEU A 25 -14.81 -4.73 3.12
N ALA A 26 -15.71 -5.71 3.28
CA ALA A 26 -17.16 -5.50 3.46
C ALA A 26 -17.61 -5.48 4.92
N LEU A 27 -16.78 -5.88 5.89
CA LEU A 27 -17.15 -5.89 7.31
C LEU A 27 -17.18 -4.49 7.95
N GLY A 28 -16.51 -3.53 7.32
CA GLY A 28 -16.54 -2.12 7.69
C GLY A 28 -15.56 -1.75 8.81
N ALA A 29 -15.10 -0.51 8.79
CA ALA A 29 -14.30 0.08 9.86
C ALA A 29 -15.18 0.46 11.08
N ASP A 30 -14.53 0.65 12.22
CA ASP A 30 -15.21 1.04 13.47
C ASP A 30 -15.86 2.43 13.35
N TYR A 31 -15.17 3.35 12.67
CA TYR A 31 -15.66 4.71 12.36
C TYR A 31 -16.33 4.78 10.99
N ASP A 32 -16.93 5.93 10.66
CA ASP A 32 -17.49 6.20 9.32
C ASP A 32 -16.43 6.38 8.23
N TYR A 33 -15.15 6.26 8.60
CA TYR A 33 -13.98 6.30 7.74
C TYR A 33 -12.97 5.25 8.17
N CYS A 34 -12.08 4.87 7.24
CA CYS A 34 -10.84 4.16 7.56
C CYS A 34 -9.68 5.07 7.18
N ARG A 35 -8.76 5.32 8.12
CA ARG A 35 -7.43 5.85 7.81
C ARG A 35 -6.44 4.75 8.03
N VAL A 36 -5.75 4.36 6.96
CA VAL A 36 -4.84 3.22 6.97
C VAL A 36 -3.47 3.66 6.50
N ALA A 37 -2.43 3.15 7.16
CA ALA A 37 -1.06 3.18 6.71
C ALA A 37 -0.61 1.74 6.48
N LEU A 38 -0.23 1.45 5.24
CA LEU A 38 0.35 0.19 4.82
C LEU A 38 1.84 0.43 4.66
N VAL A 39 2.69 -0.32 5.33
CA VAL A 39 4.15 -0.14 5.31
C VAL A 39 4.77 -1.39 4.71
N PHE A 40 5.50 -1.20 3.62
CA PHE A 40 6.20 -2.27 2.92
C PHE A 40 7.68 -1.95 2.94
N HIS A 41 8.47 -2.81 3.57
CA HIS A 41 9.92 -2.81 3.38
C HIS A 41 10.28 -3.94 2.43
N ILE A 42 10.87 -3.58 1.29
CA ILE A 42 11.18 -4.50 0.21
C ILE A 42 12.53 -5.14 0.50
N ASP A 43 12.52 -6.41 0.93
CA ASP A 43 13.77 -7.15 1.16
C ASP A 43 14.40 -7.55 -0.21
N SER A 44 13.57 -7.89 -1.21
CA SER A 44 13.99 -8.05 -2.61
C SER A 44 12.85 -7.81 -3.60
N GLY A 45 13.12 -7.18 -4.75
CA GLY A 45 12.10 -7.03 -5.78
C GLY A 45 12.53 -6.28 -7.04
N GLU A 46 11.72 -6.41 -8.08
CA GLU A 46 11.90 -5.76 -9.39
C GLU A 46 10.56 -5.21 -9.88
N VAL A 47 10.59 -4.04 -10.53
CA VAL A 47 9.47 -3.47 -11.29
C VAL A 47 9.97 -3.12 -12.70
N ASP A 48 9.45 -3.80 -13.73
CA ASP A 48 9.88 -3.63 -15.12
C ASP A 48 11.41 -3.64 -15.34
N GLY A 49 12.15 -4.52 -14.67
CA GLY A 49 13.62 -4.58 -14.78
C GLY A 49 14.39 -3.60 -13.86
N VAL A 50 13.69 -2.75 -13.10
CA VAL A 50 14.31 -1.85 -12.11
C VAL A 50 14.34 -2.53 -10.75
N ASP A 51 15.54 -2.67 -10.18
CA ASP A 51 15.71 -3.16 -8.81
C ASP A 51 15.17 -2.15 -7.80
N VAL A 52 14.28 -2.62 -6.93
CA VAL A 52 13.65 -1.81 -5.88
C VAL A 52 13.94 -2.36 -4.47
N SER A 53 14.92 -3.25 -4.37
CA SER A 53 15.33 -3.88 -3.11
C SER A 53 15.90 -2.87 -2.12
N GLY A 54 15.63 -3.09 -0.83
CA GLY A 54 16.09 -2.25 0.28
C GLY A 54 15.27 -0.99 0.53
N LEU A 55 14.29 -0.67 -0.33
CA LEU A 55 13.46 0.52 -0.19
C LEU A 55 12.22 0.27 0.67
N THR A 56 11.76 1.32 1.34
CA THR A 56 10.49 1.33 2.07
C THR A 56 9.46 2.19 1.36
N VAL A 57 8.24 1.66 1.18
CA VAL A 57 7.11 2.41 0.61
C VAL A 57 5.93 2.35 1.57
N VAL A 58 5.28 3.49 1.78
CA VAL A 58 4.13 3.59 2.69
C VAL A 58 2.93 4.20 1.98
N PRO A 59 2.04 3.38 1.40
CA PRO A 59 0.70 3.82 1.04
C PRO A 59 -0.08 4.27 2.28
N VAL A 60 -0.58 5.50 2.24
CA VAL A 60 -1.51 6.04 3.22
C VAL A 60 -2.83 6.33 2.53
N ALA A 61 -3.92 5.78 3.06
CA ALA A 61 -5.23 5.92 2.43
C ALA A 61 -6.30 6.35 3.42
N GLU A 62 -7.27 7.10 2.90
CA GLU A 62 -8.54 7.38 3.56
C GLU A 62 -9.69 6.82 2.70
N SER A 63 -10.55 6.00 3.30
CA SER A 63 -11.78 5.50 2.71
C SER A 63 -13.00 5.83 3.58
N GLY A 64 -14.20 5.57 3.06
CA GLY A 64 -15.40 5.49 3.89
C GLY A 64 -15.40 4.25 4.80
N LYS A 65 -16.53 4.03 5.50
CA LYS A 65 -16.72 2.89 6.41
C LYS A 65 -16.48 1.54 5.73
N TYR A 66 -17.01 1.35 4.52
CA TYR A 66 -16.87 0.10 3.78
C TYR A 66 -15.85 0.27 2.66
N MET A 67 -14.66 -0.31 2.86
CA MET A 67 -13.52 -0.16 1.95
C MET A 67 -13.82 -0.63 0.52
N HIS A 68 -14.67 -1.65 0.34
CA HIS A 68 -15.05 -2.15 -0.98
C HIS A 68 -15.89 -1.17 -1.84
N GLU A 69 -16.43 -0.10 -1.26
CA GLU A 69 -17.18 0.92 -2.01
C GLU A 69 -16.27 1.83 -2.86
N GLY A 70 -14.95 1.77 -2.65
CA GLY A 70 -13.97 2.54 -3.40
C GLY A 70 -13.95 4.02 -3.02
N ASN A 71 -13.58 4.88 -3.99
CA ASN A 71 -13.37 6.33 -3.79
C ASN A 71 -12.35 6.66 -2.69
N TRP A 72 -11.26 5.87 -2.63
CA TRP A 72 -10.20 6.11 -1.67
C TRP A 72 -9.38 7.33 -2.06
N ARG A 73 -8.95 8.09 -1.06
CA ARG A 73 -7.89 9.09 -1.22
C ARG A 73 -6.58 8.40 -0.86
N LEU A 74 -5.65 8.35 -1.81
CA LEU A 74 -4.38 7.67 -1.65
C LEU A 74 -3.22 8.68 -1.71
N GLY A 75 -2.29 8.56 -0.77
CA GLY A 75 -0.95 9.12 -0.84
C GLY A 75 0.07 8.02 -0.70
N VAL A 76 1.27 8.23 -1.24
CA VAL A 76 2.38 7.27 -1.12
C VAL A 76 3.58 8.03 -0.57
N LEU A 77 4.12 7.57 0.55
CA LEU A 77 5.40 8.04 1.05
C LEU A 77 6.49 7.11 0.52
N MET A 78 7.55 7.71 -0.01
CA MET A 78 8.69 7.01 -0.58
C MET A 78 9.90 7.16 0.34
N ASP A 79 10.72 6.13 0.41
CA ASP A 79 12.05 6.21 1.00
C ASP A 79 12.85 7.36 0.39
N GLU A 80 13.55 8.13 1.21
CA GLU A 80 14.37 9.26 0.74
C GLU A 80 15.55 8.80 -0.13
N THR A 81 15.95 7.53 0.01
CA THR A 81 17.06 6.94 -0.74
C THR A 81 16.65 6.41 -2.11
N ALA A 82 15.35 6.39 -2.43
CA ALA A 82 14.86 5.97 -3.73
C ALA A 82 15.32 6.95 -4.83
N SER A 83 15.80 6.40 -5.95
CA SER A 83 16.00 7.22 -7.15
C SER A 83 14.65 7.65 -7.75
N ASP A 84 14.66 8.67 -8.60
CA ASP A 84 13.46 9.14 -9.30
C ASP A 84 12.78 8.00 -10.09
N GLU A 85 13.58 7.14 -10.74
CA GLU A 85 13.09 5.99 -11.49
C GLU A 85 12.45 4.94 -10.56
N GLN A 86 13.10 4.61 -9.44
CA GLN A 86 12.54 3.69 -8.45
C GLN A 86 11.24 4.24 -7.86
N ALA A 87 11.21 5.53 -7.53
CA ALA A 87 10.04 6.21 -6.98
C ALA A 87 8.86 6.21 -7.97
N GLU A 88 9.12 6.45 -9.26
CA GLU A 88 8.09 6.36 -10.31
C GLU A 88 7.54 4.93 -10.43
N LYS A 89 8.42 3.93 -10.48
CA LYS A 89 8.05 2.52 -10.61
C LYS A 89 7.24 2.02 -9.40
N LEU A 90 7.71 2.31 -8.19
CA LEU A 90 7.01 1.97 -6.97
C LEU A 90 5.70 2.73 -6.86
N GLY A 91 5.68 4.02 -7.21
CA GLY A 91 4.46 4.81 -7.30
C GLY A 91 3.42 4.19 -8.22
N ALA A 92 3.83 3.64 -9.36
CA ALA A 92 2.96 2.96 -10.32
C ALA A 92 2.42 1.60 -9.82
N VAL A 93 3.18 0.87 -8.99
CA VAL A 93 2.71 -0.36 -8.33
C VAL A 93 1.71 -0.02 -7.24
N PHE A 94 2.14 0.80 -6.26
CA PHE A 94 1.37 1.09 -5.05
C PHE A 94 0.19 2.05 -5.30
N GLY A 95 0.21 2.80 -6.40
CA GLY A 95 -0.92 3.60 -6.88
C GLY A 95 -1.93 2.81 -7.72
N GLY A 96 -1.68 1.52 -7.99
CA GLY A 96 -2.58 0.63 -8.72
C GLY A 96 -2.52 0.73 -10.24
N GLN A 97 -1.63 1.54 -10.82
CA GLN A 97 -1.51 1.73 -12.27
C GLN A 97 -1.02 0.46 -12.99
N LEU A 98 -0.16 -0.32 -12.32
CA LEU A 98 0.34 -1.61 -12.84
C LEU A 98 -0.54 -2.80 -12.47
N GLY A 99 -1.63 -2.57 -11.72
CA GLY A 99 -2.50 -3.61 -11.18
C GLY A 99 -1.77 -4.61 -10.29
N GLY A 100 -2.40 -5.77 -10.07
CA GLY A 100 -1.90 -6.82 -9.18
C GLY A 100 -2.71 -6.93 -7.88
N PRO A 101 -2.28 -7.78 -6.94
CA PRO A 101 -3.03 -8.10 -5.72
C PRO A 101 -2.87 -7.06 -4.59
N MET A 102 -2.23 -5.92 -4.89
CA MET A 102 -1.96 -4.86 -3.92
C MET A 102 -3.20 -4.01 -3.64
#